data_AF-A0A4U2Y3S1-F1
#
_entry.id   AF-A0A4U2Y3S1-F1
#
_cell.length_a   1.000
_cell.length_b   1.000
_cell.length_c   1.000
_cell.angle_alpha   90.00
_cell.angle_beta   90.00
_cell.angle_gamma   90.00
#
_symmetry.space_group_name_H-M   'P 1'
#
loop_
_entity.id
_entity.type
_entity.pdbx_description
1 polymer ?
#
loop_
_entity_poly.entity_id
_entity_poly.type
_entity_poly.pdbx_seq_one_letter_code
_entity_poly.pdbx_strand_id
1 'polypeptide(L)'
;MFERLKKIENLEQRQLLKDIVSGVFVNLIDYQEEMNKKLEERIFNEIDDHENRYDIYTTLSAREDVDPIHDCLFPICPADLEDTNLNIEHLLESIKNNELATLMTLFLECDSIEIQHLLAQRRIFNGHLVTSHGLVEIKLRLTQNNRYVQKIKDLYSIFQINGLPWKTINHPFVNKFVDVKLIGCPTLNEDVEIFDVTIDLEEYEQQKRLNMVPLWNLQRHEVKNSGFPFPAIDRINYEHVLSLRKTGTQHGYLIDTEEDNIRYIKRSDSELTIVSPQDQSGVWQLLKIAKVEKDQVGNLTYELVSNRRNEHFMHKLSSKYNVNISTKGEIIRLINSFEVADNLELLRIDILEGQVENRNFVYPFLKDTTQNASHKKTMLLQFLSKQDKDFITNDVLGFLLAEVQRYFTEYKCVGKWL
;
A
#
# COMPACT_ATOMS: atom_id res chain seq x y z
N MET A 1 -12.17 -42.72 25.55
CA MET A 1 -11.29 -43.41 26.52
C MET A 1 -11.82 -43.31 27.96
N PHE A 2 -12.26 -42.12 28.42
CA PHE A 2 -12.88 -41.90 29.74
C PHE A 2 -14.16 -42.71 30.03
N GLU A 3 -14.91 -43.13 29.01
CA GLU A 3 -16.07 -44.02 29.18
C GLU A 3 -15.69 -45.45 29.57
N ARG A 4 -14.51 -45.93 29.20
CA ARG A 4 -14.02 -47.27 29.60
C ARG A 4 -13.50 -47.28 31.05
N LEU A 5 -12.97 -46.16 31.54
CA LEU A 5 -12.56 -45.96 32.94
C LEU A 5 -13.74 -46.08 33.93
N LYS A 6 -14.97 -45.75 33.50
CA LYS A 6 -16.18 -45.86 34.33
C LYS A 6 -16.66 -47.30 34.53
N LYS A 7 -16.18 -48.27 33.74
CA LYS A 7 -16.60 -49.68 33.78
C LYS A 7 -15.72 -50.57 34.68
N ILE A 8 -14.70 -50.01 35.33
CA ILE A 8 -13.81 -50.73 36.25
C ILE A 8 -14.38 -50.59 37.67
N GLU A 9 -14.75 -51.72 38.28
CA GLU A 9 -15.34 -51.78 39.63
C GLU A 9 -14.30 -51.58 40.74
N ASN A 10 -13.04 -51.92 40.49
CA ASN A 10 -11.94 -51.73 41.43
C ASN A 10 -11.44 -50.27 41.43
N LEU A 11 -11.67 -49.57 42.54
CA LEU A 11 -11.34 -48.15 42.73
C LEU A 11 -9.83 -47.88 42.65
N GLU A 12 -8.98 -48.77 43.18
CA GLU A 12 -7.53 -48.60 43.17
C GLU A 12 -6.96 -48.70 41.74
N GLN A 13 -7.43 -49.68 40.97
CA GLN A 13 -7.03 -49.84 39.57
C GLN A 13 -7.49 -48.66 38.71
N ARG A 14 -8.69 -48.11 39.00
CA ARG A 14 -9.21 -46.94 38.31
C ARG A 14 -8.41 -45.67 38.64
N GLN A 15 -7.98 -45.51 39.88
CA GLN A 15 -7.15 -44.39 40.30
C GLN A 15 -5.77 -44.45 39.67
N LEU A 16 -5.13 -45.63 39.68
CA LEU A 16 -3.83 -45.85 39.05
C LEU A 16 -3.86 -45.61 37.53
N LEU A 17 -4.91 -46.07 36.84
CA LEU A 17 -5.09 -45.79 35.41
C LEU A 17 -5.38 -44.31 35.13
N LYS A 18 -6.12 -43.62 36.01
CA LYS A 18 -6.33 -42.18 35.89
C LYS A 18 -5.02 -41.42 36.05
N ASP A 19 -4.18 -41.81 37.02
CA ASP A 19 -2.89 -41.18 37.26
C ASP A 19 -1.91 -41.44 36.10
N ILE A 20 -1.94 -42.62 35.47
CA ILE A 20 -1.16 -42.91 34.26
C ILE A 20 -1.68 -42.09 33.06
N VAL A 21 -3.00 -42.02 32.84
CA VAL A 21 -3.58 -41.26 31.72
C VAL A 21 -3.35 -39.77 31.86
N SER A 22 -3.62 -39.21 33.05
CA SER A 22 -3.45 -37.78 33.32
C SER A 22 -1.98 -37.38 33.50
N GLY A 23 -1.15 -38.24 34.10
CA GLY A 23 0.23 -37.91 34.42
C GLY A 23 1.25 -38.28 33.33
N VAL A 24 1.00 -39.31 32.53
CA VAL A 24 1.95 -39.76 31.50
C VAL A 24 1.45 -39.46 30.10
N PHE A 25 0.19 -39.79 29.79
CA PHE A 25 -0.32 -39.63 28.42
C PHE A 25 -0.61 -38.18 28.05
N VAL A 26 -1.19 -37.37 28.96
CA VAL A 26 -1.38 -35.93 28.70
C VAL A 26 -0.02 -35.25 28.51
N ASN A 27 0.93 -35.49 29.41
CA ASN A 27 2.28 -34.94 29.28
C ASN A 27 2.99 -35.39 28.00
N LEU A 28 2.77 -36.63 27.53
CA LEU A 28 3.29 -37.10 26.24
C LEU A 28 2.64 -36.39 25.06
N ILE A 29 1.33 -36.15 25.12
CA ILE A 29 0.60 -35.41 24.08
C ILE A 29 1.11 -33.97 24.03
N ASP A 30 1.20 -33.30 25.18
CA ASP A 30 1.71 -31.93 25.27
C ASP A 30 3.15 -31.85 24.76
N TYR A 31 4.01 -32.79 25.16
CA TYR A 31 5.38 -32.87 24.68
C TYR A 31 5.44 -33.12 23.16
N GLN A 32 4.57 -33.97 22.62
CA GLN A 32 4.53 -34.25 21.19
C GLN A 32 3.99 -33.05 20.41
N GLU A 33 2.98 -32.34 20.91
CA GLU A 33 2.51 -31.08 20.34
C GLU A 33 3.61 -30.01 20.35
N GLU A 34 4.36 -29.89 21.45
CA GLU A 34 5.47 -28.96 21.55
C GLU A 34 6.61 -29.32 20.59
N MET A 35 6.94 -30.61 20.47
CA MET A 35 7.95 -31.08 19.52
C MET A 35 7.52 -30.86 18.06
N ASN A 36 6.23 -31.09 17.75
CA ASN A 36 5.67 -30.82 16.43
C ASN A 36 5.72 -29.33 16.11
N LYS A 37 5.32 -28.45 17.04
CA LYS A 37 5.44 -26.98 16.87
C LYS A 37 6.89 -26.57 16.63
N LYS A 38 7.85 -27.08 17.40
CA LYS A 38 9.28 -26.79 17.20
C LYS A 38 9.80 -27.27 15.84
N LEU A 39 9.32 -28.43 15.36
CA LEU A 39 9.69 -28.96 14.06
C LEU A 39 9.08 -28.13 12.93
N GLU A 40 7.81 -27.74 13.07
CA GLU A 40 7.15 -26.78 12.18
C GLU A 40 7.94 -25.46 12.14
N GLU A 41 8.16 -24.80 13.27
CA GLU A 41 8.94 -23.56 13.35
C GLU A 41 10.31 -23.69 12.67
N ARG A 42 11.01 -24.81 12.89
CA ARG A 42 12.30 -25.05 12.22
C ARG A 42 12.16 -25.12 10.70
N ILE A 43 11.23 -25.93 10.18
CA ILE A 43 11.00 -26.07 8.74
C ILE A 43 10.55 -24.74 8.12
N PHE A 44 9.70 -23.99 8.81
CA PHE A 44 9.25 -22.67 8.36
C PHE A 44 10.40 -21.65 8.33
N ASN A 45 11.34 -21.74 9.28
CA ASN A 45 12.51 -20.85 9.36
C ASN A 45 13.65 -21.24 8.40
N GLU A 46 13.63 -22.44 7.81
CA GLU A 46 14.60 -22.83 6.75
C GLU A 46 14.39 -22.06 5.43
N ILE A 47 13.21 -21.45 5.26
CA ILE A 47 12.93 -20.54 4.13
C ILE A 47 12.94 -19.12 4.67
N ASP A 48 14.04 -18.39 4.39
CA ASP A 48 14.21 -17.00 4.82
C ASP A 48 13.02 -16.13 4.41
N ASP A 49 12.42 -15.48 5.41
CA ASP A 49 11.22 -14.66 5.26
C ASP A 49 11.56 -13.18 5.36
N HIS A 50 12.21 -12.68 4.32
CA HIS A 50 12.50 -11.25 4.21
C HIS A 50 11.34 -10.45 3.60
N GLU A 51 10.27 -11.10 3.11
CA GLU A 51 9.14 -10.42 2.45
C GLU A 51 8.37 -9.52 3.42
N ASN A 52 8.17 -9.94 4.68
CA ASN A 52 7.40 -9.18 5.66
C ASN A 52 8.04 -7.83 6.03
N ARG A 53 9.36 -7.68 5.82
CA ARG A 53 10.05 -6.39 6.05
C ARG A 53 9.67 -5.34 5.01
N TYR A 54 9.02 -5.73 3.91
CA TYR A 54 8.59 -4.84 2.82
C TYR A 54 7.06 -4.71 2.72
N ASP A 55 6.33 -5.05 3.79
CA ASP A 55 4.91 -4.75 3.90
C ASP A 55 4.70 -3.23 4.01
N ILE A 56 3.82 -2.72 3.15
CA ILE A 56 3.47 -1.31 3.11
C ILE A 56 2.09 -1.15 3.74
N TYR A 57 2.05 -0.32 4.78
CA TYR A 57 0.85 0.07 5.49
C TYR A 57 0.50 1.50 5.09
N THR A 58 -0.78 1.77 4.91
CA THR A 58 -1.31 3.06 4.48
C THR A 58 -2.55 3.41 5.28
N THR A 59 -2.74 4.70 5.52
CA THR A 59 -3.92 5.24 6.19
C THR A 59 -4.13 6.69 5.75
N LEU A 60 -5.17 7.32 6.29
CA LEU A 60 -5.54 8.69 6.07
C LEU A 60 -5.77 9.37 7.42
N SER A 61 -5.25 10.58 7.61
CA SER A 61 -5.46 11.34 8.83
C SER A 61 -5.76 12.79 8.50
N ALA A 62 -6.51 13.49 9.37
CA ALA A 62 -6.58 14.94 9.30
C ALA A 62 -5.18 15.52 9.62
N ARG A 63 -4.81 16.64 8.99
CA ARG A 63 -3.51 17.31 9.17
C ARG A 63 -3.21 17.58 10.64
N GLU A 64 -4.22 17.98 11.40
CA GLU A 64 -4.12 18.29 12.84
C GLU A 64 -3.85 17.06 13.72
N ASP A 65 -4.27 15.88 13.27
CA ASP A 65 -4.12 14.62 14.00
C ASP A 65 -2.80 13.89 13.65
N VAL A 66 -2.03 14.39 12.67
CA VAL A 66 -0.75 13.76 12.30
C VAL A 66 0.28 14.04 13.38
N ASP A 67 0.66 12.99 14.12
CA ASP A 67 1.75 13.08 15.09
C ASP A 67 3.12 13.22 14.37
N PRO A 68 3.85 14.35 14.55
CA PRO A 68 5.15 14.55 13.93
C PRO A 68 6.25 13.59 14.41
N ILE A 69 6.04 12.93 15.57
CA ILE A 69 7.02 12.04 16.22
C ILE A 69 6.64 10.57 15.98
N HIS A 70 5.59 10.29 15.20
CA HIS A 70 5.15 8.92 14.94
C HIS A 70 6.29 8.07 14.31
N ASP A 71 6.64 6.96 14.95
CA ASP A 71 7.85 6.19 14.61
C ASP A 71 7.70 5.29 13.36
N CYS A 72 6.47 5.09 12.88
CA CYS A 72 6.17 4.16 11.79
C CYS A 72 5.18 4.63 10.73
N LEU A 73 4.49 5.77 10.88
CA LEU A 73 3.60 6.33 9.86
C LEU A 73 4.03 7.75 9.54
N PHE A 74 4.24 8.02 8.25
CA PHE A 74 4.78 9.27 7.74
C PHE A 74 3.91 9.77 6.58
N PRO A 75 3.82 11.10 6.35
CA PRO A 75 3.17 11.64 5.17
C PRO A 75 3.81 11.12 3.88
N ILE A 76 2.99 10.79 2.88
CA ILE A 76 3.49 10.47 1.52
C ILE A 76 4.24 11.67 0.94
N CYS A 77 3.71 12.86 1.19
CA CYS A 77 4.27 14.13 0.77
C CYS A 77 4.44 15.02 2.02
N PRO A 78 5.67 15.27 2.49
CA PRO A 78 5.90 16.11 3.67
C PRO A 78 5.33 17.52 3.56
N ALA A 79 5.29 18.09 2.36
CA ALA A 79 4.72 19.41 2.09
C ALA A 79 3.20 19.50 2.33
N ASP A 80 2.49 18.39 2.58
CA ASP A 80 1.07 18.43 2.94
C ASP A 80 0.83 18.85 4.40
N LEU A 81 1.88 18.77 5.24
CA LEU A 81 1.88 19.28 6.61
C LEU A 81 2.20 20.77 6.69
N GLU A 82 2.81 21.32 5.65
CA GLU A 82 3.04 22.76 5.57
C GLU A 82 1.71 23.47 5.40
N ASP A 83 1.54 24.62 6.06
CA ASP A 83 0.38 25.46 5.82
C ASP A 83 0.42 25.87 4.34
N THR A 84 -0.54 25.35 3.58
CA THR A 84 -0.87 25.85 2.25
C THR A 84 -1.50 27.23 2.42
N ASN A 85 -0.67 28.21 2.77
CA ASN A 85 -0.96 29.59 2.44
C ASN A 85 -1.16 29.58 0.93
N LEU A 86 -2.40 29.81 0.50
CA LEU A 86 -2.70 30.05 -0.91
C LEU A 86 -1.63 31.02 -1.39
N ASN A 87 -0.84 30.66 -2.40
CA ASN A 87 0.11 31.60 -2.98
C ASN A 87 -0.74 32.63 -3.73
N ILE A 88 -1.23 33.63 -2.98
CA ILE A 88 -2.17 34.66 -3.43
C ILE A 88 -1.57 35.35 -4.65
N GLU A 89 -0.25 35.58 -4.66
CA GLU A 89 0.49 36.15 -5.79
C GLU A 89 0.37 35.28 -7.05
N HIS A 90 0.65 33.98 -6.95
CA HIS A 90 0.54 33.04 -8.08
C HIS A 90 -0.92 32.86 -8.53
N LEU A 91 -1.87 32.91 -7.61
CA LEU A 91 -3.30 32.86 -7.92
C LEU A 91 -3.76 34.10 -8.68
N LEU A 92 -3.36 35.29 -8.23
CA LEU A 92 -3.66 36.55 -8.91
C LEU A 92 -3.00 36.61 -10.29
N GLU A 93 -1.75 36.16 -10.44
CA GLU A 93 -1.08 36.05 -11.74
C GLU A 93 -1.80 35.05 -12.67
N SER A 94 -2.16 33.88 -12.15
CA SER A 94 -2.89 32.87 -12.93
C SER A 94 -4.27 33.36 -13.36
N ILE A 95 -4.96 34.12 -12.51
CA ILE A 95 -6.24 34.76 -12.84
C ILE A 95 -6.04 35.84 -13.92
N LYS A 96 -5.00 36.68 -13.81
CA LYS A 96 -4.67 37.70 -14.83
C LYS A 96 -4.32 37.07 -16.19
N ASN A 97 -3.61 35.94 -16.18
CA ASN A 97 -3.17 35.23 -17.39
C ASN A 97 -4.21 34.23 -17.93
N ASN A 98 -5.36 34.10 -17.26
CA ASN A 98 -6.43 33.15 -17.59
C ASN A 98 -5.95 31.68 -17.61
N GLU A 99 -5.01 31.35 -16.72
CA GLU A 99 -4.44 30.02 -16.54
C GLU A 99 -5.21 29.21 -15.49
N LEU A 100 -5.21 27.88 -15.64
CA LEU A 100 -5.87 26.97 -14.71
C LEU A 100 -5.08 26.87 -13.40
N ALA A 101 -5.40 27.74 -12.44
CA ALA A 101 -4.85 27.71 -11.10
C ALA A 101 -5.49 26.60 -10.25
N THR A 102 -4.68 25.87 -9.48
CA THR A 102 -5.18 24.95 -8.45
C THR A 102 -5.32 25.71 -7.14
N LEU A 103 -6.54 25.75 -6.60
CA LEU A 103 -6.85 26.45 -5.35
C LEU A 103 -6.48 25.59 -4.14
N MET A 104 -6.98 24.36 -4.13
CA MET A 104 -6.76 23.42 -3.04
C MET A 104 -6.97 21.99 -3.53
N THR A 105 -6.51 21.04 -2.72
CA THR A 105 -6.78 19.61 -2.90
C THR A 105 -7.77 19.16 -1.82
N LEU A 106 -8.80 18.43 -2.24
CA LEU A 106 -9.85 17.90 -1.39
C LEU A 106 -9.77 16.38 -1.35
N PHE A 107 -10.19 15.78 -0.24
CA PHE A 107 -10.47 14.35 -0.18
C PHE A 107 -11.98 14.12 -0.25
N LEU A 108 -12.41 13.23 -1.14
CA LEU A 108 -13.81 12.81 -1.26
C LEU A 108 -14.00 11.42 -0.67
N GLU A 109 -14.76 11.32 0.41
CA GLU A 109 -15.13 10.07 1.07
C GLU A 109 -16.26 9.36 0.29
N CYS A 110 -16.01 9.08 -0.99
CA CYS A 110 -16.92 8.43 -1.93
C CYS A 110 -16.30 7.16 -2.48
N ASP A 111 -17.12 6.33 -3.14
CA ASP A 111 -16.59 5.23 -3.94
C ASP A 111 -15.74 5.77 -5.10
N SER A 112 -14.62 5.12 -5.39
CA SER A 112 -13.74 5.53 -6.48
C SER A 112 -14.42 5.46 -7.86
N ILE A 113 -15.44 4.61 -8.03
CA ILE A 113 -16.28 4.57 -9.25
C ILE A 113 -17.13 5.84 -9.37
N GLU A 114 -17.68 6.34 -8.26
CA GLU A 114 -18.47 7.57 -8.22
C GLU A 114 -17.59 8.79 -8.54
N ILE A 115 -16.39 8.85 -7.96
CA ILE A 115 -15.42 9.91 -8.23
C ILE A 115 -15.02 9.91 -9.70
N GLN A 116 -14.76 8.75 -10.30
CA GLN A 116 -14.47 8.67 -11.74
C GLN A 116 -15.63 9.20 -12.59
N HIS A 117 -16.87 8.87 -12.23
CA HIS A 117 -18.05 9.35 -12.95
C HIS A 117 -18.19 10.87 -12.84
N LEU A 118 -18.01 11.42 -11.64
CA LEU A 118 -17.98 12.86 -11.38
C LEU A 118 -16.92 13.58 -12.23
N LEU A 119 -15.69 13.06 -12.25
CA LEU A 119 -14.59 13.65 -13.02
C LEU A 119 -14.82 13.54 -14.53
N ALA A 120 -15.46 12.46 -15.01
CA ALA A 120 -15.78 12.27 -16.42
C ALA A 120 -16.83 13.28 -16.93
N GLN A 121 -17.77 13.69 -16.08
CA GLN A 121 -18.80 14.68 -16.42
C GLN A 121 -18.24 16.10 -16.63
N ARG A 122 -17.06 16.42 -16.08
CA ARG A 122 -16.44 17.75 -16.14
C ARG A 122 -17.38 18.88 -15.66
N ARG A 123 -18.18 18.59 -14.64
CA ARG A 123 -19.13 19.53 -14.03
C ARG A 123 -18.42 20.79 -13.55
N ILE A 124 -19.13 21.91 -13.62
CA ILE A 124 -18.70 23.21 -13.09
C ILE A 124 -19.43 23.41 -11.77
N PHE A 125 -18.67 23.68 -10.73
CA PHE A 125 -19.16 23.97 -9.39
C PHE A 125 -19.03 25.46 -9.09
N ASN A 126 -19.84 25.94 -8.17
CA ASN A 126 -19.77 27.31 -7.69
C ASN A 126 -18.98 27.36 -6.38
N GLY A 127 -18.32 28.49 -6.15
CA GLY A 127 -17.63 28.78 -4.92
C GLY A 127 -17.60 30.28 -4.65
N HIS A 128 -17.06 30.65 -3.50
CA HIS A 128 -16.92 32.04 -3.09
C HIS A 128 -15.50 32.27 -2.58
N LEU A 129 -14.87 33.35 -3.04
CA LEU A 129 -13.66 33.89 -2.42
C LEU A 129 -14.06 34.89 -1.35
N VAL A 130 -13.54 34.72 -0.14
CA VAL A 130 -13.63 35.71 0.93
C VAL A 130 -12.48 36.67 0.74
N THR A 131 -12.78 37.89 0.31
CA THR A 131 -11.77 38.92 0.04
C THR A 131 -11.93 40.15 0.93
N SER A 132 -10.92 41.02 0.95
CA SER A 132 -10.97 42.33 1.62
C SER A 132 -12.14 43.21 1.16
N HIS A 133 -12.64 43.01 -0.07
CA HIS A 133 -13.75 43.76 -0.65
C HIS A 133 -15.10 43.04 -0.59
N GLY A 134 -15.16 41.86 0.04
CA GLY A 134 -16.38 41.06 0.19
C GLY A 134 -16.30 39.71 -0.50
N LEU A 135 -17.47 39.09 -0.71
CA LEU A 135 -17.60 37.77 -1.33
C LEU A 135 -17.62 37.87 -2.85
N VAL A 136 -16.71 37.15 -3.50
CA VAL A 136 -16.64 37.07 -4.97
C VAL A 136 -17.02 35.66 -5.42
N GLU A 137 -18.03 35.55 -6.28
CA GLU A 137 -18.46 34.27 -6.85
C GLU A 137 -17.45 33.77 -7.88
N ILE A 138 -17.07 32.49 -7.77
CA ILE A 138 -16.11 31.82 -8.64
C ILE A 138 -16.66 30.52 -9.22
N LYS A 139 -16.14 30.15 -10.39
CA LYS A 139 -16.45 28.89 -11.08
C LYS A 139 -15.29 27.92 -11.04
N LEU A 140 -15.58 26.70 -10.63
CA LEU A 140 -14.60 25.69 -10.25
C LEU A 140 -14.80 24.39 -11.03
N ARG A 141 -13.71 23.65 -11.25
CA ARG A 141 -13.73 22.28 -11.78
C ARG A 141 -12.86 21.38 -10.95
N LEU A 142 -13.34 20.17 -10.73
CA LEU A 142 -12.57 19.10 -10.10
C LEU A 142 -11.71 18.37 -11.15
N THR A 143 -10.46 18.10 -10.80
CA THR A 143 -9.56 17.26 -11.59
C THR A 143 -8.90 16.22 -10.70
N GLN A 144 -8.59 15.04 -11.24
CA GLN A 144 -7.90 13.99 -10.48
C GLN A 144 -6.53 14.48 -10.01
N ASN A 145 -6.26 14.38 -8.71
CA ASN A 145 -4.91 14.54 -8.20
C ASN A 145 -4.14 13.23 -8.41
N ASN A 146 -3.01 13.30 -9.13
CA ASN A 146 -2.16 12.14 -9.42
C ASN A 146 -0.83 12.18 -8.64
N ARG A 147 -0.62 13.15 -7.75
CA ARG A 147 0.64 13.36 -7.03
C ARG A 147 1.03 12.12 -6.22
N TYR A 148 0.10 11.57 -5.46
CA TYR A 148 0.36 10.39 -4.65
C TYR A 148 0.50 9.11 -5.48
N VAL A 149 -0.27 8.99 -6.57
CA VAL A 149 -0.13 7.87 -7.53
C VAL A 149 1.27 7.88 -8.16
N GLN A 150 1.81 9.06 -8.48
CA GLN A 150 3.19 9.19 -8.96
C GLN A 150 4.20 8.72 -7.90
N LYS A 151 4.00 9.03 -6.62
CA LYS A 151 4.88 8.51 -5.54
C LYS A 151 4.87 7.00 -5.43
N ILE A 152 3.72 6.36 -5.63
CA ILE A 152 3.61 4.90 -5.71
C ILE A 152 4.35 4.37 -6.95
N LYS A 153 4.26 5.07 -8.09
CA LYS A 153 5.00 4.72 -9.31
C LYS A 153 6.51 4.85 -9.13
N ASP A 154 6.99 5.90 -8.47
CA ASP A 154 8.41 6.07 -8.16
C ASP A 154 8.91 4.88 -7.32
N LEU A 155 8.10 4.45 -6.35
CA LEU A 155 8.41 3.28 -5.53
C LEU A 155 8.55 1.99 -6.35
N TYR A 156 7.74 1.81 -7.40
CA TYR A 156 7.85 0.66 -8.30
C TYR A 156 9.25 0.55 -8.90
N SER A 157 9.78 1.66 -9.44
CA SER A 157 11.15 1.72 -9.97
C SER A 157 12.20 1.41 -8.89
N ILE A 158 12.02 1.95 -7.67
CA ILE A 158 12.93 1.67 -6.55
C ILE A 158 12.97 0.17 -6.25
N PHE A 159 11.84 -0.53 -6.20
CA PHE A 159 11.82 -1.99 -5.98
C PHE A 159 12.58 -2.75 -7.08
N GLN A 160 12.44 -2.33 -8.34
CA GLN A 160 13.14 -2.92 -9.48
C GLN A 160 14.67 -2.76 -9.36
N ILE A 161 15.15 -1.53 -9.10
CA ILE A 161 16.58 -1.24 -8.84
C ILE A 161 17.13 -2.12 -7.72
N ASN A 162 16.31 -2.38 -6.71
CA ASN A 162 16.70 -3.14 -5.52
C ASN A 162 16.69 -4.66 -5.72
N GLY A 163 16.29 -5.14 -6.91
CA GLY A 163 16.18 -6.55 -7.25
C GLY A 163 15.09 -7.27 -6.45
N LEU A 164 14.10 -6.55 -5.93
CA LEU A 164 13.03 -7.10 -5.09
C LEU A 164 11.73 -7.23 -5.89
N PRO A 165 10.95 -8.31 -5.68
CA PRO A 165 9.67 -8.47 -6.35
C PRO A 165 8.72 -7.36 -5.89
N TRP A 166 8.09 -6.69 -6.87
CA TRP A 166 7.04 -5.74 -6.56
C TRP A 166 5.84 -6.44 -5.93
N LYS A 167 5.22 -5.79 -4.95
CA LYS A 167 3.92 -6.14 -4.41
C LYS A 167 3.06 -4.89 -4.47
N THR A 168 1.93 -4.96 -5.16
CA THR A 168 1.02 -3.81 -5.33
C THR A 168 0.69 -3.24 -3.96
N ILE A 169 0.65 -1.91 -3.86
CA ILE A 169 0.31 -1.24 -2.62
C ILE A 169 -1.21 -1.20 -2.52
N ASN A 170 -1.75 -1.65 -1.40
CA ASN A 170 -3.15 -1.48 -1.08
C ASN A 170 -3.33 -0.10 -0.45
N HIS A 171 -3.64 0.90 -1.27
CA HIS A 171 -3.89 2.26 -0.81
C HIS A 171 -5.22 2.78 -1.33
N PRO A 172 -6.33 2.53 -0.61
CA PRO A 172 -7.67 2.87 -1.11
C PRO A 172 -7.93 4.38 -1.16
N PHE A 173 -7.21 5.17 -0.37
CA PHE A 173 -7.46 6.62 -0.25
C PHE A 173 -6.85 7.48 -1.37
N VAL A 174 -5.74 7.05 -2.00
CA VAL A 174 -4.95 7.91 -2.90
C VAL A 174 -5.70 8.41 -4.12
N ASN A 175 -6.56 7.57 -4.72
CA ASN A 175 -7.32 7.95 -5.91
C ASN A 175 -8.52 8.86 -5.60
N LYS A 176 -8.80 9.11 -4.32
CA LYS A 176 -9.95 9.93 -3.87
C LYS A 176 -9.61 11.40 -3.64
N PHE A 177 -8.35 11.77 -3.86
CA PHE A 177 -7.91 13.17 -3.83
C PHE A 177 -8.21 13.86 -5.17
N VAL A 178 -8.83 15.03 -5.09
CA VAL A 178 -9.20 15.86 -6.25
C VAL A 178 -8.68 17.27 -6.08
N ASP A 179 -8.10 17.81 -7.15
CA ASP A 179 -7.67 19.20 -7.23
C ASP A 179 -8.81 20.08 -7.71
N VAL A 180 -9.03 21.17 -6.97
CA VAL A 180 -10.02 22.20 -7.31
C VAL A 180 -9.34 23.25 -8.17
N LYS A 181 -9.74 23.33 -9.44
CA LYS A 181 -9.20 24.29 -10.39
C LYS A 181 -10.17 25.43 -10.62
N LEU A 182 -9.64 26.65 -10.59
CA LEU A 182 -10.38 27.86 -10.95
C LEU A 182 -10.52 27.94 -12.47
N ILE A 183 -11.75 28.06 -12.97
CA ILE A 183 -12.03 28.24 -14.41
C ILE A 183 -12.43 29.68 -14.72
N GLY A 184 -13.13 30.32 -13.78
CA GLY A 184 -13.67 31.65 -14.00
C GLY A 184 -13.76 32.42 -12.70
N CYS A 185 -13.17 33.62 -12.71
CA CYS A 185 -13.24 34.58 -11.65
C CYS A 185 -13.57 35.96 -12.26
N PRO A 186 -14.43 36.77 -11.63
CA PRO A 186 -14.55 38.18 -11.95
C PRO A 186 -13.19 38.87 -11.82
N THR A 187 -12.96 39.95 -12.59
CA THR A 187 -11.74 40.74 -12.48
C THR A 187 -11.58 41.27 -11.05
N LEU A 188 -10.54 40.82 -10.36
CA LEU A 188 -10.18 41.31 -9.04
C LEU A 188 -9.32 42.58 -9.20
N ASN A 189 -9.55 43.59 -8.36
CA ASN A 189 -8.67 44.76 -8.27
C ASN A 189 -7.30 44.36 -7.71
N GLU A 190 -6.25 45.11 -8.05
CA GLU A 190 -4.86 44.76 -7.71
C GLU A 190 -4.57 44.80 -6.19
N ASP A 191 -5.40 45.47 -5.41
CA ASP A 191 -5.26 45.61 -3.94
C ASP A 191 -6.08 44.56 -3.14
N VAL A 192 -6.67 43.57 -3.81
CA VAL A 192 -7.58 42.59 -3.17
C VAL A 192 -6.79 41.49 -2.48
N GLU A 193 -6.89 41.39 -1.16
CA GLU A 193 -6.39 40.25 -0.39
C GLU A 193 -7.46 39.16 -0.31
N ILE A 194 -7.05 37.90 -0.51
CA ILE A 194 -7.91 36.72 -0.40
C ILE A 194 -7.62 36.04 0.94
N PHE A 195 -8.64 35.91 1.78
CA PHE A 195 -8.51 35.30 3.10
C PHE A 195 -8.87 33.82 3.10
N ASP A 196 -9.92 33.45 2.37
CA ASP A 196 -10.44 32.08 2.39
C ASP A 196 -11.20 31.76 1.08
N VAL A 197 -11.35 30.47 0.79
CA VAL A 197 -12.06 29.95 -0.37
C VAL A 197 -13.10 28.94 0.10
N THR A 198 -14.37 29.25 -0.11
CA THR A 198 -15.48 28.34 0.13
C THR A 198 -15.93 27.69 -1.18
N ILE A 199 -16.11 26.38 -1.18
CA ILE A 199 -16.50 25.60 -2.35
C ILE A 199 -17.80 24.89 -2.01
N ASP A 200 -18.79 24.97 -2.90
CA ASP A 200 -20.04 24.21 -2.81
C ASP A 200 -19.97 23.03 -3.79
N LEU A 201 -19.88 21.81 -3.25
CA LEU A 201 -19.90 20.59 -4.06
C LEU A 201 -21.30 19.97 -4.21
N GLU A 202 -22.35 20.73 -3.89
CA GLU A 202 -23.74 20.33 -4.03
C GLU A 202 -24.01 18.99 -3.32
N GLU A 203 -24.37 17.93 -4.05
CA GLU A 203 -24.63 16.62 -3.46
C GLU A 203 -23.42 15.92 -2.84
N TYR A 204 -22.19 16.37 -3.14
CA TYR A 204 -20.94 15.79 -2.62
C TYR A 204 -20.41 16.53 -1.38
N GLU A 205 -21.12 17.55 -0.91
CA GLU A 205 -20.69 18.37 0.22
C GLU A 205 -20.56 17.56 1.51
N GLN A 206 -21.39 16.53 1.71
CA GLN A 206 -21.35 15.66 2.90
C GLN A 206 -20.11 14.75 2.94
N GLN A 207 -19.59 14.40 1.78
CA GLN A 207 -18.42 13.52 1.60
C GLN A 207 -17.11 14.32 1.46
N LYS A 208 -17.19 15.65 1.42
CA LYS A 208 -16.03 16.54 1.36
C LYS A 208 -15.26 16.50 2.69
N ARG A 209 -13.96 16.27 2.62
CA ARG A 209 -13.01 16.42 3.73
C ARG A 209 -11.85 17.32 3.31
N LEU A 210 -11.54 18.29 4.16
CA LEU A 210 -10.46 19.24 3.98
C LEU A 210 -9.24 18.81 4.78
N ASN A 211 -8.05 19.27 4.38
CA ASN A 211 -6.80 19.10 5.13
C ASN A 211 -6.50 17.64 5.49
N MET A 212 -6.83 16.70 4.61
CA MET A 212 -6.51 15.29 4.80
C MET A 212 -5.11 14.99 4.26
N VAL A 213 -4.34 14.20 5.00
CA VAL A 213 -2.98 13.81 4.67
C VAL A 213 -2.89 12.29 4.58
N PRO A 214 -2.53 11.72 3.41
CA PRO A 214 -2.32 10.28 3.30
C PRO A 214 -0.98 9.92 3.95
N LEU A 215 -1.01 8.87 4.76
CA LEU A 215 0.15 8.38 5.50
C LEU A 215 0.54 6.98 5.02
N TRP A 216 1.83 6.67 5.10
CA TRP A 216 2.39 5.35 4.83
C TRP A 216 3.58 5.05 5.74
N ASN A 217 4.02 3.80 5.80
CA ASN A 217 5.18 3.41 6.63
C ASN A 217 6.55 3.56 5.94
N LEU A 218 6.69 4.55 5.05
CA LEU A 218 7.92 4.80 4.28
C LEU A 218 8.57 6.12 4.69
N GLN A 219 9.88 6.10 4.94
CA GLN A 219 10.66 7.27 5.29
C GLN A 219 11.98 7.30 4.52
N ARG A 220 12.31 8.46 3.93
CA ARG A 220 13.61 8.67 3.26
C ARG A 220 14.65 9.14 4.27
N HIS A 221 15.84 8.58 4.18
CA HIS A 221 17.00 8.92 5.00
C HIS A 221 18.26 8.96 4.16
N GLU A 222 19.19 9.81 4.57
CA GLU A 222 20.54 9.83 4.01
C GLU A 222 21.48 9.02 4.89
N VAL A 223 22.18 8.06 4.31
CA VAL A 223 23.14 7.21 5.02
C VAL A 223 24.50 7.27 4.32
N LYS A 224 25.54 7.52 5.11
CA LYS A 224 26.93 7.53 4.63
C LYS A 224 27.52 6.13 4.67
N ASN A 225 28.46 5.88 3.77
CA ASN A 225 29.25 4.65 3.79
C ASN A 225 29.96 4.43 5.14
N SER A 226 29.98 3.16 5.56
CA SER A 226 30.77 2.67 6.68
C SER A 226 32.20 2.40 6.21
N GLY A 227 32.91 3.47 5.86
CA GLY A 227 34.29 3.43 5.35
C GLY A 227 34.40 3.60 3.83
N PHE A 228 35.60 3.34 3.31
CA PHE A 228 35.88 3.45 1.87
C PHE A 228 35.33 2.24 1.10
N PRO A 229 34.84 2.41 -0.14
CA PRO A 229 34.43 1.32 -0.99
C PRO A 229 35.60 0.36 -1.27
N PHE A 230 35.31 -0.94 -1.27
CA PHE A 230 36.31 -1.98 -1.59
C PHE A 230 36.08 -2.49 -3.01
N PRO A 231 37.14 -2.74 -3.82
CA PRO A 231 36.95 -3.32 -5.14
C PRO A 231 36.28 -4.71 -5.01
N ALA A 232 35.21 -4.91 -5.76
CA ALA A 232 34.50 -6.18 -5.84
C ALA A 232 35.36 -7.24 -6.54
N ILE A 233 34.93 -8.50 -6.50
CA ILE A 233 35.66 -9.65 -7.05
C ILE A 233 35.97 -9.45 -8.55
N ASP A 234 35.08 -8.80 -9.29
CA ASP A 234 35.25 -8.51 -10.72
C ASP A 234 36.29 -7.41 -11.01
N ARG A 235 36.75 -6.67 -9.99
CA ARG A 235 37.67 -5.52 -10.06
C ARG A 235 37.20 -4.36 -10.95
N ILE A 236 35.92 -4.36 -11.33
CA ILE A 236 35.28 -3.29 -12.10
C ILE A 236 34.38 -2.47 -11.18
N ASN A 237 33.66 -3.15 -10.28
CA ASN A 237 32.76 -2.53 -9.33
C ASN A 237 33.39 -2.39 -7.95
N TYR A 238 32.74 -1.60 -7.10
CA TYR A 238 33.10 -1.39 -5.71
C TYR A 238 31.93 -1.76 -4.80
N GLU A 239 32.26 -2.30 -3.62
CA GLU A 239 31.33 -2.64 -2.56
C GLU A 239 31.24 -1.47 -1.55
N HIS A 240 30.06 -0.88 -1.43
CA HIS A 240 29.72 0.17 -0.47
C HIS A 240 28.91 -0.46 0.66
N VAL A 241 29.44 -0.40 1.89
CA VAL A 241 28.78 -0.98 3.07
C VAL A 241 28.05 0.11 3.86
N LEU A 242 26.75 -0.08 4.10
CA LEU A 242 25.92 0.80 4.91
C LEU A 242 25.52 0.08 6.21
N SER A 243 25.81 0.70 7.36
CA SER A 243 25.44 0.15 8.66
C SER A 243 24.01 0.52 9.04
N LEU A 244 23.18 -0.49 9.37
CA LEU A 244 21.78 -0.30 9.76
C LEU A 244 21.58 -0.16 11.27
N ARG A 245 22.64 -0.29 12.08
CA ARG A 245 22.56 -0.36 13.55
C ARG A 245 21.91 0.87 14.19
N LYS A 246 22.07 2.04 13.58
CA LYS A 246 21.46 3.30 14.08
C LYS A 246 19.99 3.44 13.68
N THR A 247 19.59 2.82 12.58
CA THR A 247 18.28 3.01 11.96
C THR A 247 17.27 1.92 12.38
N GLY A 248 17.77 0.77 12.86
CA GLY A 248 17.01 -0.36 13.38
C GLY A 248 17.04 -1.56 12.42
N THR A 249 17.33 -2.77 12.90
CA THR A 249 17.48 -3.97 12.05
C THR A 249 16.14 -4.64 11.69
N GLN A 250 15.06 -4.24 12.35
CA GLN A 250 13.71 -4.77 12.18
C GLN A 250 12.97 -4.22 10.95
N HIS A 251 13.50 -3.19 10.30
CA HIS A 251 12.84 -2.48 9.20
C HIS A 251 13.30 -3.01 7.82
N GLY A 252 12.49 -2.77 6.79
CA GLY A 252 12.89 -2.98 5.39
C GLY A 252 13.69 -1.79 4.86
N TYR A 253 14.61 -2.04 3.94
CA TYR A 253 15.47 -0.99 3.39
C TYR A 253 15.67 -1.16 1.88
N LEU A 254 15.47 -0.05 1.18
CA LEU A 254 15.64 0.09 -0.27
C LEU A 254 16.58 1.26 -0.57
N ILE A 255 17.37 1.15 -1.62
CA ILE A 255 18.23 2.24 -2.09
C ILE A 255 17.50 3.02 -3.19
N ASP A 256 17.41 4.33 -3.03
CA ASP A 256 16.75 5.27 -3.95
C ASP A 256 17.81 5.97 -4.82
N THR A 257 18.29 5.28 -5.85
CA THR A 257 19.32 5.77 -6.78
C THR A 257 18.98 5.37 -8.21
N GLU A 258 19.50 6.06 -9.22
CA GLU A 258 19.33 5.69 -10.63
C GLU A 258 19.84 4.26 -10.95
N GLU A 259 19.14 3.56 -11.86
CA GLU A 259 19.39 2.16 -12.25
C GLU A 259 20.82 1.87 -12.69
N ASP A 260 21.44 2.78 -13.46
CA ASP A 260 22.78 2.58 -14.02
C ASP A 260 23.89 2.54 -12.95
N ASN A 261 23.58 2.93 -11.71
CA ASN A 261 24.54 3.01 -10.62
C ASN A 261 24.57 1.76 -9.73
N ILE A 262 23.71 0.75 -9.93
CA ILE A 262 23.63 -0.40 -9.03
C ILE A 262 23.67 -1.71 -9.83
N ARG A 263 24.63 -2.57 -9.50
CA ARG A 263 24.74 -3.92 -10.09
C ARG A 263 23.88 -4.95 -9.35
N TYR A 264 24.01 -4.98 -8.03
CA TYR A 264 23.15 -5.74 -7.12
C TYR A 264 23.35 -5.27 -5.68
N ILE A 265 22.42 -5.66 -4.79
CA ILE A 265 22.47 -5.32 -3.37
C ILE A 265 22.41 -6.61 -2.54
N LYS A 266 23.40 -6.80 -1.68
CA LYS A 266 23.41 -7.87 -0.67
C LYS A 266 22.85 -7.31 0.63
N ARG A 267 22.00 -8.10 1.30
CA ARG A 267 21.32 -7.71 2.53
C ARG A 267 21.71 -8.67 3.64
N SER A 268 22.22 -8.11 4.72
CA SER A 268 22.50 -8.78 5.99
C SER A 268 21.64 -8.15 7.09
N ASP A 269 21.52 -8.79 8.25
CA ASP A 269 20.66 -8.26 9.31
C ASP A 269 21.10 -6.88 9.85
N SER A 270 22.40 -6.57 9.83
CA SER A 270 22.93 -5.32 10.36
C SER A 270 23.54 -4.36 9.34
N GLU A 271 23.59 -4.76 8.06
CA GLU A 271 24.25 -3.99 7.01
C GLU A 271 23.67 -4.27 5.62
N LEU A 272 23.79 -3.27 4.74
CA LEU A 272 23.52 -3.39 3.31
C LEU A 272 24.82 -3.21 2.56
N THR A 273 25.11 -4.11 1.62
CA THR A 273 26.28 -4.01 0.75
C THR A 273 25.82 -3.76 -0.68
N ILE A 274 26.11 -2.57 -1.17
CA ILE A 274 25.76 -2.10 -2.51
C ILE A 274 26.96 -2.33 -3.42
N VAL A 275 26.75 -2.99 -4.55
CA VAL A 275 27.80 -3.16 -5.56
C VAL A 275 27.52 -2.22 -6.71
N SER A 276 28.42 -1.26 -6.94
CA SER A 276 28.27 -0.13 -7.86
C SER A 276 29.55 0.11 -8.65
N PRO A 277 29.50 0.64 -9.89
CA PRO A 277 30.70 1.11 -10.58
C PRO A 277 31.34 2.35 -9.93
N GLN A 278 30.67 3.01 -8.98
CA GLN A 278 31.19 4.20 -8.30
C GLN A 278 32.36 3.84 -7.37
N ASP A 279 33.48 4.56 -7.47
CA ASP A 279 34.69 4.29 -6.68
C ASP A 279 34.80 5.19 -5.43
N GLN A 280 34.00 6.25 -5.35
CA GLN A 280 34.05 7.24 -4.27
C GLN A 280 33.07 6.92 -3.14
N SER A 281 33.45 7.32 -1.92
CA SER A 281 32.54 7.32 -0.78
C SER A 281 31.50 8.42 -0.96
N GLY A 282 30.21 8.06 -0.89
CA GLY A 282 29.10 8.99 -1.05
C GLY A 282 28.09 8.92 0.07
N VAL A 283 27.10 9.81 -0.02
CA VAL A 283 25.84 9.72 0.70
C VAL A 283 24.87 8.93 -0.18
N TRP A 284 24.25 7.90 0.39
CA TRP A 284 23.22 7.11 -0.28
C TRP A 284 21.85 7.51 0.24
N GLN A 285 20.90 7.66 -0.67
CA GLN A 285 19.49 7.83 -0.33
C GLN A 285 18.90 6.45 -0.02
N LEU A 286 18.44 6.30 1.22
CA LEU A 286 17.87 5.07 1.75
C LEU A 286 16.39 5.30 2.03
N LEU A 287 15.55 4.46 1.44
CA LEU A 287 14.14 4.39 1.78
C LEU A 287 13.93 3.28 2.83
N LYS A 288 13.57 3.70 4.04
CA LYS A 288 13.21 2.84 5.18
C LYS A 288 11.73 2.49 5.09
N ILE A 289 11.41 1.20 5.17
CA ILE A 289 10.07 0.66 5.36
C ILE A 289 9.92 0.30 6.84
N ALA A 290 9.26 1.16 7.61
CA ALA A 290 9.10 0.96 9.03
C ALA A 290 8.17 -0.23 9.30
N LYS A 291 8.70 -1.28 9.94
CA LYS A 291 7.87 -2.33 10.55
C LYS A 291 6.80 -1.68 11.44
N VAL A 292 5.54 -1.97 11.14
CA VAL A 292 4.39 -1.51 11.92
C VAL A 292 3.94 -2.62 12.84
N GLU A 293 3.84 -2.32 14.13
CA GLU A 293 3.20 -3.18 15.12
C GLU A 293 1.88 -2.54 15.52
N LYS A 294 0.77 -3.28 15.43
CA LYS A 294 -0.60 -2.72 15.61
C LYS A 294 -0.75 -1.96 16.93
N ASP A 295 -0.04 -2.38 17.97
CA ASP A 295 -0.06 -1.73 19.30
C ASP A 295 0.62 -0.35 19.32
N GLN A 296 1.51 -0.05 18.37
CA GLN A 296 2.28 1.20 18.30
C GLN A 296 1.60 2.30 17.47
N VAL A 297 0.52 1.96 16.75
CA VAL A 297 -0.14 2.87 15.79
C VAL A 297 -1.14 3.82 16.48
N GLY A 298 -1.62 3.45 17.68
CA GLY A 298 -2.62 4.24 18.39
C GLY A 298 -4.00 4.26 17.72
N ASN A 299 -4.81 5.24 18.08
CA ASN A 299 -6.16 5.40 17.51
C ASN A 299 -6.07 6.21 16.22
N LEU A 300 -6.47 5.61 15.10
CA LEU A 300 -6.55 6.26 13.79
C LEU A 300 -8.00 6.62 13.44
N THR A 301 -8.18 7.76 12.78
CA THR A 301 -9.49 8.19 12.25
C THR A 301 -9.96 7.29 11.10
N TYR A 302 -9.04 6.84 10.25
CA TYR A 302 -9.31 5.87 9.17
C TYR A 302 -8.55 4.58 9.38
N GLU A 303 -9.11 3.46 8.91
CA GLU A 303 -8.51 2.14 9.06
C GLU A 303 -7.09 2.06 8.47
N LEU A 304 -6.21 1.32 9.16
CA LEU A 304 -4.89 0.99 8.66
C LEU A 304 -4.99 -0.17 7.66
N VAL A 305 -4.74 0.12 6.39
CA VAL A 305 -4.82 -0.84 5.30
C VAL A 305 -3.42 -1.22 4.83
N SER A 306 -3.18 -2.50 4.51
CA SER A 306 -1.85 -2.97 4.09
C SER A 306 -1.91 -3.89 2.87
N ASN A 307 -0.76 -4.08 2.24
CA ASN A 307 -0.53 -5.14 1.26
C ASN A 307 0.13 -6.39 1.89
N ARG A 308 0.00 -6.56 3.20
CA ARG A 308 0.56 -7.71 3.92
C ARG A 308 -0.07 -9.01 3.45
N ARG A 309 0.77 -10.05 3.36
CA ARG A 309 0.32 -11.42 3.14
C ARG A 309 0.33 -12.20 4.45
N ASN A 310 -0.61 -13.12 4.59
CA ASN A 310 -0.64 -14.09 5.67
C ASN A 310 0.54 -15.06 5.53
N GLU A 311 1.25 -15.29 6.63
CA GLU A 311 2.44 -16.14 6.68
C GLU A 311 2.06 -17.63 6.56
N HIS A 312 1.83 -18.12 5.35
CA HIS A 312 1.65 -19.56 5.08
C HIS A 312 2.86 -20.14 4.37
N PHE A 313 3.24 -21.37 4.75
CA PHE A 313 4.34 -22.13 4.15
C PHE A 313 4.26 -22.18 2.61
N MET A 314 3.04 -22.33 2.08
CA MET A 314 2.79 -22.38 0.64
C MET A 314 3.18 -21.08 -0.08
N HIS A 315 3.11 -19.92 0.59
CA HIS A 315 3.57 -18.65 0.01
C HIS A 315 5.10 -18.59 -0.04
N LYS A 316 5.77 -18.93 1.06
CA LYS A 316 7.24 -18.99 1.12
C LYS A 316 7.82 -19.93 0.06
N LEU A 317 7.19 -21.09 -0.11
CA LEU A 317 7.57 -22.07 -1.13
C LEU A 317 7.34 -21.54 -2.56
N SER A 318 6.16 -20.98 -2.83
CA SER A 318 5.82 -20.43 -4.13
C SER A 318 6.71 -19.25 -4.52
N SER A 319 7.04 -18.36 -3.59
CA SER A 319 7.96 -17.23 -3.82
C SER A 319 9.37 -17.72 -4.17
N LYS A 320 9.88 -18.74 -3.46
CA LYS A 320 11.22 -19.30 -3.70
C LYS A 320 11.37 -20.00 -5.05
N TYR A 321 10.35 -20.74 -5.48
CA TYR A 321 10.43 -21.58 -6.68
C TYR A 321 9.77 -20.98 -7.94
N ASN A 322 9.06 -19.85 -7.80
CA ASN A 322 8.45 -19.05 -8.87
C ASN A 322 7.79 -19.88 -10.00
N VAL A 323 7.08 -20.95 -9.64
CA VAL A 323 6.35 -21.79 -10.60
C VAL A 323 4.97 -21.17 -10.81
N ASN A 324 4.73 -20.59 -11.97
CA ASN A 324 3.41 -20.10 -12.36
C ASN A 324 2.48 -21.28 -12.66
N ILE A 325 1.54 -21.56 -11.74
CA ILE A 325 0.51 -22.58 -11.90
C ILE A 325 -0.80 -21.89 -12.28
N SER A 326 -1.20 -21.91 -13.55
CA SER A 326 -2.42 -21.23 -14.00
C SER A 326 -3.70 -22.02 -13.72
N THR A 327 -4.03 -22.24 -12.43
CA THR A 327 -5.25 -22.95 -12.00
C THR A 327 -6.19 -22.06 -11.19
N LYS A 328 -7.48 -22.41 -11.15
CA LYS A 328 -8.45 -21.75 -10.26
C LYS A 328 -8.00 -21.77 -8.79
N GLY A 329 -7.42 -22.89 -8.34
CA GLY A 329 -6.89 -23.02 -6.97
C GLY A 329 -5.77 -22.04 -6.68
N GLU A 330 -4.91 -21.77 -7.66
CA GLU A 330 -3.84 -20.79 -7.52
C GLU A 330 -4.36 -19.36 -7.42
N ILE A 331 -5.37 -18.99 -8.20
CA ILE A 331 -6.00 -17.65 -8.11
C ILE A 331 -6.64 -17.45 -6.73
N ILE A 332 -7.35 -18.47 -6.23
CA ILE A 332 -7.94 -18.44 -4.87
C ILE A 332 -6.83 -18.33 -3.82
N ARG A 333 -5.76 -19.12 -3.93
CA ARG A 333 -4.61 -19.08 -3.02
C ARG A 333 -3.94 -17.70 -3.02
N LEU A 334 -3.76 -17.10 -4.20
CA LEU A 334 -3.15 -15.77 -4.34
C LEU A 334 -4.02 -14.69 -3.69
N ILE A 335 -5.33 -14.69 -3.93
CA ILE A 335 -6.25 -13.72 -3.32
C ILE A 335 -6.27 -13.90 -1.80
N ASN A 336 -6.49 -15.12 -1.32
CA ASN A 336 -6.54 -15.44 0.12
C ASN A 336 -5.17 -15.33 0.80
N SER A 337 -4.10 -15.05 0.04
CA SER A 337 -2.79 -14.75 0.62
C SER A 337 -2.78 -13.42 1.35
N PHE A 338 -3.63 -12.47 0.98
CA PHE A 338 -3.64 -11.14 1.56
C PHE A 338 -4.56 -11.07 2.78
N GLU A 339 -4.11 -10.40 3.85
CA GLU A 339 -4.91 -10.22 5.09
C GLU A 339 -6.25 -9.53 4.77
N VAL A 340 -6.25 -8.57 3.84
CA VAL A 340 -7.47 -7.85 3.43
C VAL A 340 -8.52 -8.75 2.75
N ALA A 341 -8.12 -9.91 2.24
CA ALA A 341 -9.04 -10.85 1.59
C ALA A 341 -9.93 -11.60 2.60
N ASP A 342 -9.65 -11.52 3.91
CA ASP A 342 -10.46 -12.18 4.94
C ASP A 342 -11.93 -11.73 4.92
N ASN A 343 -12.19 -10.48 4.50
CA ASN A 343 -13.52 -9.90 4.38
C ASN A 343 -14.21 -10.17 3.03
N LEU A 344 -13.55 -10.87 2.11
CA LEU A 344 -14.04 -11.17 0.76
C LEU A 344 -14.10 -12.68 0.52
N GLU A 345 -14.93 -13.10 -0.42
CA GLU A 345 -14.94 -14.48 -0.91
C GLU A 345 -15.03 -14.51 -2.43
N LEU A 346 -14.07 -15.17 -3.08
CA LEU A 346 -14.12 -15.42 -4.52
C LEU A 346 -14.99 -16.66 -4.81
N LEU A 347 -16.19 -16.44 -5.33
CA LEU A 347 -17.13 -17.53 -5.63
C LEU A 347 -16.87 -18.16 -7.00
N ARG A 348 -16.65 -17.33 -8.01
CA ARG A 348 -16.62 -17.78 -9.40
C ARG A 348 -15.58 -17.04 -10.23
N ILE A 349 -15.00 -17.77 -11.18
CA ILE A 349 -14.08 -17.27 -12.19
C ILE A 349 -14.61 -17.72 -13.54
N ASP A 350 -14.90 -16.77 -14.42
CA ASP A 350 -15.36 -17.02 -15.79
C ASP A 350 -14.35 -16.42 -16.77
N ILE A 351 -14.09 -17.12 -17.88
CA ILE A 351 -13.27 -16.59 -18.98
C ILE A 351 -14.21 -16.24 -20.12
N LEU A 352 -14.25 -14.96 -20.46
CA LEU A 352 -15.14 -14.40 -21.47
C LEU A 352 -14.34 -13.99 -22.71
N GLU A 353 -14.93 -14.16 -23.88
CA GLU A 353 -14.41 -13.62 -25.13
C GLU A 353 -14.91 -12.19 -25.33
N GLY A 354 -14.01 -11.26 -25.61
CA GLY A 354 -14.33 -9.84 -25.75
C GLY A 354 -14.06 -9.01 -24.48
N GLN A 355 -14.20 -7.69 -24.62
CA GLN A 355 -13.99 -6.74 -23.53
C GLN A 355 -15.26 -6.60 -22.72
N VAL A 356 -15.22 -7.01 -21.45
CA VAL A 356 -16.23 -6.57 -20.48
C VAL A 356 -15.89 -5.14 -20.08
N GLU A 357 -16.87 -4.24 -20.19
CA GLU A 357 -16.81 -2.94 -19.54
C GLU A 357 -16.90 -3.17 -18.04
N ASN A 358 -15.76 -3.14 -17.36
CA ASN A 358 -15.77 -2.82 -15.95
C ASN A 358 -14.61 -1.90 -15.62
N ARG A 359 -14.89 -0.94 -14.74
CA ARG A 359 -14.00 0.17 -14.37
C ARG A 359 -13.31 -0.07 -13.03
N ASN A 360 -13.14 -1.33 -12.63
CA ASN A 360 -12.39 -1.62 -11.43
C ASN A 360 -10.92 -1.31 -11.71
N PHE A 361 -10.36 -0.41 -10.91
CA PHE A 361 -9.05 0.19 -11.10
C PHE A 361 -7.97 -0.89 -11.23
N VAL A 362 -7.25 -0.85 -12.35
CA VAL A 362 -5.92 -1.43 -12.47
C VAL A 362 -4.97 -0.26 -12.49
N TYR A 363 -4.03 -0.19 -11.54
CA TYR A 363 -3.00 0.86 -11.50
C TYR A 363 -2.37 1.01 -12.89
N PRO A 364 -2.53 2.16 -13.57
CA PRO A 364 -2.17 2.28 -14.99
C PRO A 364 -0.70 2.02 -15.29
N PHE A 365 0.19 2.22 -14.30
CA PHE A 365 1.64 2.03 -14.44
C PHE A 365 2.09 0.57 -14.31
N LEU A 366 1.25 -0.33 -13.79
CA LEU A 366 1.52 -1.77 -13.78
C LEU A 366 1.24 -2.43 -15.14
N LYS A 367 0.75 -1.65 -16.11
CA LYS A 367 0.74 -2.05 -17.51
C LYS A 367 2.17 -1.99 -18.02
N ASP A 368 2.87 -3.13 -17.98
CA ASP A 368 4.12 -3.27 -18.70
C ASP A 368 3.95 -2.76 -20.14
N THR A 369 4.92 -1.99 -20.59
CA THR A 369 5.08 -1.38 -21.92
C THR A 369 5.09 -2.40 -23.08
N THR A 370 4.92 -3.69 -22.79
CA THR A 370 4.74 -4.77 -23.77
C THR A 370 3.27 -5.04 -24.12
N GLN A 371 2.31 -4.25 -23.58
CA GLN A 371 0.89 -4.28 -23.95
C GLN A 371 0.60 -3.68 -25.34
N ASN A 372 1.18 -4.27 -26.39
CA ASN A 372 0.65 -4.19 -27.76
C ASN A 372 -0.33 -5.33 -28.08
N ALA A 373 -0.73 -6.13 -27.09
CA ALA A 373 -1.72 -7.18 -27.28
C ALA A 373 -3.10 -6.69 -26.85
N SER A 374 -3.99 -6.51 -27.83
CA SER A 374 -5.43 -6.64 -27.62
C SER A 374 -5.69 -7.91 -26.80
N HIS A 375 -6.00 -7.77 -25.50
CA HIS A 375 -6.32 -8.91 -24.64
C HIS A 375 -7.54 -9.60 -25.26
N LYS A 376 -7.34 -10.79 -25.84
CA LYS A 376 -8.42 -11.50 -26.56
C LYS A 376 -9.48 -12.07 -25.61
N LYS A 377 -9.12 -12.27 -24.34
CA LYS A 377 -9.98 -12.89 -23.31
C LYS A 377 -9.97 -12.07 -22.02
N THR A 378 -11.15 -11.94 -21.42
CA THR A 378 -11.35 -11.28 -20.12
C THR A 378 -11.57 -12.35 -19.05
N MET A 379 -10.80 -12.29 -17.96
CA MET A 379 -11.04 -13.12 -16.77
C MET A 379 -11.95 -12.33 -15.82
N LEU A 380 -13.18 -12.80 -15.64
CA LEU A 380 -14.16 -12.24 -14.72
C LEU A 380 -14.10 -12.97 -13.38
N LEU A 381 -13.70 -12.26 -12.33
CA LEU A 381 -13.66 -12.73 -10.96
C LEU A 381 -14.89 -12.18 -10.20
N GLN A 382 -15.71 -13.07 -9.66
CA GLN A 382 -16.95 -12.71 -8.97
C GLN A 382 -16.80 -12.90 -7.46
N PHE A 383 -17.02 -11.82 -6.72
CA PHE A 383 -16.78 -11.74 -5.28
C PHE A 383 -18.06 -11.51 -4.49
N LEU A 384 -18.10 -12.09 -3.29
CA LEU A 384 -19.07 -11.78 -2.25
C LEU A 384 -18.35 -11.00 -1.14
N SER A 385 -18.98 -9.93 -0.65
CA SER A 385 -18.51 -9.22 0.55
C SER A 385 -19.11 -9.89 1.79
N LYS A 386 -18.29 -10.16 2.81
CA LYS A 386 -18.75 -10.69 4.11
C LYS A 386 -19.27 -9.58 5.04
N GLN A 387 -18.96 -8.33 4.72
CA GLN A 387 -19.36 -7.13 5.45
C GLN A 387 -20.13 -6.17 4.53
N ASP A 388 -20.77 -5.18 5.14
CA ASP A 388 -21.35 -4.06 4.39
C ASP A 388 -20.26 -3.33 3.61
N LYS A 389 -20.62 -2.85 2.43
CA LYS A 389 -19.65 -2.24 1.51
C LYS A 389 -19.42 -0.79 1.92
N ASP A 390 -18.22 -0.52 2.43
CA ASP A 390 -17.73 0.83 2.69
C ASP A 390 -17.15 1.47 1.43
N PHE A 391 -16.88 2.78 1.49
CA PHE A 391 -16.35 3.57 0.37
C PHE A 391 -14.97 3.10 -0.16
N ILE A 392 -14.23 2.29 0.62
CA ILE A 392 -12.93 1.71 0.24
C ILE A 392 -13.03 0.31 -0.40
N THR A 393 -14.21 -0.31 -0.37
CA THR A 393 -14.39 -1.73 -0.72
C THR A 393 -14.01 -2.02 -2.18
N ASN A 394 -14.38 -1.12 -3.10
CA ASN A 394 -14.02 -1.25 -4.52
C ASN A 394 -12.53 -1.03 -4.78
N ASP A 395 -11.85 -0.23 -3.96
CA ASP A 395 -10.42 -0.01 -4.07
C ASP A 395 -9.63 -1.22 -3.61
N VAL A 396 -10.05 -1.86 -2.51
CA VAL A 396 -9.48 -3.14 -2.03
C VAL A 396 -9.64 -4.22 -3.11
N LEU A 397 -10.82 -4.30 -3.74
CA LEU A 397 -11.03 -5.20 -4.87
C LEU A 397 -10.10 -4.86 -6.04
N GLY A 398 -9.93 -3.57 -6.37
CA GLY A 398 -8.98 -3.11 -7.38
C GLY A 398 -7.54 -3.53 -7.09
N PHE A 399 -7.11 -3.43 -5.83
CA PHE A 399 -5.81 -3.92 -5.36
C PHE A 399 -5.64 -5.44 -5.60
N LEU A 400 -6.61 -6.26 -5.18
CA LEU A 400 -6.54 -7.71 -5.37
C LEU A 400 -6.51 -8.09 -6.86
N LEU A 401 -7.31 -7.40 -7.67
CA LEU A 401 -7.32 -7.59 -9.12
C LEU A 401 -5.99 -7.19 -9.77
N ALA A 402 -5.35 -6.12 -9.30
CA ALA A 402 -4.04 -5.70 -9.78
C ALA A 402 -2.97 -6.76 -9.48
N GLU A 403 -3.02 -7.40 -8.32
CA GLU A 403 -2.15 -8.54 -8.01
C GLU A 403 -2.43 -9.72 -8.94
N VAL A 404 -3.69 -10.13 -9.14
CA VAL A 404 -4.03 -11.20 -10.09
C VAL A 404 -3.55 -10.85 -11.50
N GLN A 405 -3.78 -9.61 -11.97
CA GLN A 405 -3.38 -9.15 -13.30
C GLN A 405 -1.86 -9.25 -13.54
N ARG A 406 -1.05 -9.09 -12.49
CA ARG A 406 0.42 -9.22 -12.57
C ARG A 406 0.87 -10.66 -12.80
N TYR A 407 0.18 -11.64 -12.23
CA TYR A 407 0.49 -13.06 -12.44
C TYR A 407 -0.12 -13.60 -13.76
N PHE A 408 -1.26 -13.05 -14.19
CA PHE A 408 -2.03 -13.51 -15.35
C PHE A 408 -2.06 -12.48 -16.46
N THR A 409 -0.90 -12.23 -17.07
CA THR A 409 -0.71 -11.22 -18.13
C THR A 409 -1.49 -11.50 -19.42
N GLU A 410 -1.88 -12.75 -19.65
CA GLU A 410 -2.58 -13.19 -20.85
C GLU A 410 -4.08 -12.84 -20.86
N TYR A 411 -4.64 -12.46 -19.70
CA TYR A 411 -6.04 -12.08 -19.53
C TYR A 411 -6.18 -10.62 -19.11
N LYS A 412 -7.27 -9.98 -19.53
CA LYS A 412 -7.75 -8.76 -18.86
C LYS A 412 -8.53 -9.18 -17.61
N CYS A 413 -7.98 -8.93 -16.43
CA CYS A 413 -8.64 -9.29 -15.17
C CYS A 413 -9.68 -8.23 -14.79
N VAL A 414 -10.90 -8.69 -14.47
CA VAL A 414 -12.03 -7.84 -14.10
C VAL A 414 -12.72 -8.44 -12.89
N GLY A 415 -12.97 -7.63 -11.87
CA GLY A 415 -13.78 -8.05 -10.72
C GLY A 415 -15.23 -7.60 -10.84
N LYS A 416 -16.14 -8.33 -10.21
CA LYS A 416 -17.55 -7.93 -10.06
C LYS A 416 -18.06 -8.41 -8.70
N TRP A 417 -18.84 -7.58 -8.02
CA TRP A 417 -19.59 -8.00 -6.84
C TRP A 417 -20.85 -8.75 -7.23
N LEU A 418 -21.16 -9.81 -6.48
CA LEU A 418 -22.41 -10.55 -6.55
C LEU A 418 -23.47 -9.97 -5.61
#